data_AF-A0A7S1VPF0-F1
#
_entry.id   AF-A0A7S1VPF0-F1
#
_cell.length_a   1.000
_cell.length_b   1.000
_cell.length_c   1.000
_cell.angle_alpha   90.00
_cell.angle_beta   90.00
_cell.angle_gamma   90.00
#
_symmetry.space_group_name_H-M   'P 1'
#
loop_
_entity.id
_entity.type
_entity.pdbx_description
1 polymer ?
#
loop_
_entity_poly.entity_id
_entity_poly.type
_entity_poly.pdbx_seq_one_letter_code
_entity_poly.pdbx_strand_id
1 'polypeptide(L)'
;PPSESRQKQFPVTRIELYPETGRTHQLRVHMAAAGNPIVGDPVYGWGGEGEPHGGLDMDPDEASADDSSELQENIQRQVVEPKRMNMCLHAFSLELQHPHTEESIRWTAEPVPF
;
A
#
# COMPACT_ATOMS: atom_id res chain seq x y z
N PRO A 1 -31.63 20.24 -6.00
CA PRO A 1 -30.83 19.56 -4.95
C PRO A 1 -29.57 18.91 -5.57
N PRO A 2 -28.35 19.22 -5.10
CA PRO A 2 -27.18 18.46 -5.56
C PRO A 2 -27.36 17.02 -5.05
N SER A 3 -27.25 16.07 -5.96
CA SER A 3 -27.29 14.65 -5.66
C SER A 3 -26.11 14.32 -4.73
N GLU A 4 -26.38 14.09 -3.45
CA GLU A 4 -25.41 13.54 -2.52
C GLU A 4 -25.00 12.15 -3.02
N SER A 5 -23.89 12.10 -3.75
CA SER A 5 -23.17 10.88 -4.09
C SER A 5 -22.73 10.23 -2.78
N ARG A 6 -23.52 9.27 -2.31
CA ARG A 6 -23.24 8.46 -1.12
C ARG A 6 -21.90 7.77 -1.33
N GLN A 7 -20.86 8.25 -0.66
CA GLN A 7 -19.54 7.62 -0.68
C GLN A 7 -19.71 6.17 -0.24
N LYS A 8 -19.31 5.21 -1.10
CA LYS A 8 -19.36 3.79 -0.73
C LYS A 8 -18.36 3.59 0.40
N GLN A 9 -18.83 3.06 1.52
CA GLN A 9 -17.96 2.72 2.64
C GLN A 9 -17.60 1.24 2.52
N PHE A 10 -16.32 0.96 2.35
CA PHE A 10 -15.81 -0.41 2.30
C PHE A 10 -15.40 -0.87 3.70
N PRO A 11 -15.56 -2.16 4.04
CA PRO A 11 -14.99 -2.70 5.26
C PRO A 11 -13.46 -2.57 5.21
N VAL A 12 -12.86 -2.14 6.32
CA VAL A 12 -11.40 -2.01 6.46
C VAL A 12 -10.91 -2.86 7.63
N THR A 13 -9.69 -3.39 7.53
CA THR A 13 -9.07 -4.20 8.58
C THR A 13 -7.69 -3.64 8.91
N ARG A 14 -7.39 -3.47 10.20
CA ARG A 14 -6.04 -3.09 10.67
C ARG A 14 -5.21 -4.37 10.83
N ILE A 15 -4.04 -4.39 10.21
CA ILE A 15 -3.13 -5.53 10.23
C ILE A 15 -1.71 -5.09 10.61
N GLU A 16 -0.93 -6.03 11.11
CA GLU A 16 0.51 -5.89 11.26
C GLU A 16 1.21 -6.67 10.15
N LEU A 17 2.26 -6.09 9.56
CA LEU A 17 3.02 -6.67 8.47
C LEU A 17 4.49 -6.72 8.86
N TYR A 18 5.13 -7.87 8.62
CA TYR A 18 6.54 -8.12 8.91
C TYR A 18 7.24 -8.46 7.58
N PRO A 19 7.77 -7.47 6.85
CA PRO A 19 8.42 -7.72 5.57
C PRO A 19 9.77 -8.45 5.77
N GLU A 20 9.89 -9.65 5.20
CA GLU A 20 11.16 -10.42 5.19
C GLU A 20 12.21 -9.81 4.25
N THR A 21 11.77 -9.04 3.25
CA THR A 21 12.64 -8.33 2.30
C THR A 21 12.21 -6.87 2.18
N GLY A 22 13.07 -6.01 1.62
CA GLY A 22 12.81 -4.58 1.46
C GLY A 22 12.59 -4.14 0.01
N ARG A 23 11.86 -4.91 -0.81
CA ARG A 23 11.63 -4.56 -2.22
C ARG A 23 10.77 -3.29 -2.33
N THR A 24 10.98 -2.52 -3.39
CA THR A 24 10.21 -1.30 -3.66
C THR A 24 8.70 -1.60 -3.67
N HIS A 25 7.93 -0.83 -2.90
CA HIS A 25 6.47 -0.97 -2.77
C HIS A 25 5.96 -2.36 -2.32
N GLN A 26 6.82 -3.22 -1.77
CA GLN A 26 6.50 -4.64 -1.52
C GLN A 26 5.17 -4.86 -0.79
N LEU A 27 4.98 -4.20 0.35
CA LEU A 27 3.74 -4.35 1.14
C LEU A 27 2.51 -3.86 0.36
N ARG A 28 2.64 -2.75 -0.38
CA ARG A 28 1.55 -2.16 -1.15
C ARG A 28 1.08 -3.11 -2.26
N VAL A 29 2.01 -3.63 -3.06
CA VAL A 29 1.74 -4.58 -4.15
C VAL A 29 1.18 -5.89 -3.61
N HIS A 30 1.77 -6.44 -2.55
CA HIS A 30 1.31 -7.70 -1.96
C HIS A 30 -0.14 -7.59 -1.44
N MET A 31 -0.46 -6.48 -0.77
CA MET A 31 -1.80 -6.23 -0.24
C MET A 31 -2.82 -6.05 -1.37
N ALA A 32 -2.47 -5.33 -2.44
CA ALA A 32 -3.29 -5.20 -3.62
C ALA A 32 -3.52 -6.53 -4.35
N ALA A 33 -2.46 -7.29 -4.62
CA ALA A 33 -2.54 -8.61 -5.27
C ALA A 33 -3.38 -9.61 -4.46
N ALA A 34 -3.38 -9.49 -3.12
CA ALA A 34 -4.25 -10.27 -2.24
C ALA A 34 -5.71 -9.78 -2.21
N GLY A 35 -6.07 -8.75 -2.98
CA GLY A 35 -7.41 -8.14 -3.02
C GLY A 35 -7.73 -7.22 -1.83
N ASN A 36 -6.73 -6.84 -1.03
CA ASN A 36 -6.89 -6.04 0.18
C ASN A 36 -5.95 -4.82 0.14
N PRO A 37 -6.09 -3.90 -0.83
CA PRO A 37 -5.15 -2.80 -1.01
C PRO A 37 -5.11 -1.86 0.22
N ILE A 38 -3.96 -1.20 0.41
CA ILE A 38 -3.77 -0.28 1.53
C ILE A 38 -4.66 0.95 1.32
N VAL A 39 -5.39 1.33 2.37
CA VAL A 39 -6.26 2.51 2.36
C VAL A 39 -5.43 3.77 2.06
N GLY A 40 -5.93 4.59 1.12
CA GLY A 40 -5.23 5.81 0.70
C GLY A 40 -4.01 5.55 -0.18
N ASP A 41 -3.79 4.33 -0.67
CA ASP A 41 -2.76 4.06 -1.69
C ASP A 41 -3.21 4.63 -3.05
N PRO A 42 -2.52 5.66 -3.59
CA PRO A 42 -2.93 6.31 -4.83
C PRO A 42 -2.64 5.47 -6.08
N VAL A 43 -1.86 4.40 -5.97
CA VAL A 43 -1.43 3.58 -7.10
C VAL A 43 -2.19 2.26 -7.11
N TYR A 44 -2.18 1.52 -6.00
CA TYR A 44 -2.69 0.15 -5.96
C TYR A 44 -4.08 -0.01 -5.30
N GLY A 45 -4.75 1.10 -4.99
CA GLY A 45 -6.08 1.10 -4.38
C GLY A 45 -7.09 1.92 -5.19
N TRP A 46 -7.04 1.83 -6.52
CA TRP A 46 -7.62 2.77 -7.48
C TRP A 46 -8.94 3.43 -7.01
N GLY A 47 -8.89 4.74 -6.77
CA GLY A 47 -10.03 5.56 -6.28
C GLY A 47 -10.12 5.71 -4.75
N GLY A 48 -9.25 5.05 -3.99
CA GLY A 48 -9.35 4.94 -2.53
C GLY A 48 -10.41 3.92 -2.08
N GLU A 49 -10.92 3.13 -3.01
CA GLU A 49 -11.93 2.08 -2.84
C GLU A 49 -11.29 0.72 -3.20
N GLY A 50 -11.65 -0.34 -2.49
CA GLY A 50 -11.08 -1.68 -2.71
C GLY A 50 -11.60 -2.29 -4.00
N GLU A 51 -10.87 -2.15 -5.10
CA GLU A 51 -11.13 -2.88 -6.36
C GLU A 51 -10.63 -4.34 -6.27
N PRO A 52 -11.25 -5.30 -6.99
CA PRO A 52 -10.75 -6.66 -7.10
C PRO A 52 -9.27 -6.68 -7.49
N HIS A 53 -8.47 -7.51 -6.82
CA HIS A 53 -7.01 -7.59 -7.03
C HIS A 53 -6.26 -6.23 -6.93
N GLY A 54 -6.86 -5.23 -6.26
CA GLY A 54 -6.28 -3.89 -6.13
C GLY A 54 -6.16 -3.13 -7.45
N GLY A 55 -7.01 -3.44 -8.43
CA GLY A 55 -6.94 -2.85 -9.78
C GLY A 55 -5.75 -3.34 -10.60
N LEU A 56 -5.08 -4.41 -10.15
CA LEU A 56 -4.07 -5.13 -10.92
C LEU A 56 -4.77 -6.20 -11.77
N ASP A 57 -5.62 -5.76 -12.69
CA ASP A 57 -6.20 -6.64 -13.71
C ASP A 57 -5.16 -6.84 -14.83
N MET A 58 -4.04 -7.49 -14.50
CA MET A 58 -3.03 -7.91 -15.45
C MET A 58 -3.14 -9.42 -15.62
N ASP A 59 -3.23 -9.90 -16.86
CA ASP A 59 -3.08 -11.32 -17.14
C ASP A 59 -1.69 -11.77 -16.61
N PRO A 60 -1.62 -12.81 -15.75
CA PRO A 60 -0.38 -13.21 -15.10
C PRO A 60 0.73 -13.63 -16.08
N ASP A 61 0.37 -14.00 -17.31
CA ASP A 61 1.29 -14.31 -18.40
C ASP A 61 1.90 -13.06 -19.07
N GLU A 62 1.31 -11.88 -18.88
CA GLU A 62 1.79 -10.59 -19.41
C GLU A 62 2.60 -9.79 -18.37
N ALA A 63 2.55 -10.18 -17.09
CA ALA A 63 3.29 -9.54 -16.01
C ALA A 63 4.78 -9.92 -16.07
N SER A 64 5.56 -9.22 -16.89
CA SER A 64 7.01 -9.42 -16.93
C SER A 64 7.68 -8.93 -15.63
N ALA A 65 8.64 -9.71 -15.13
CA ALA A 65 9.29 -9.48 -13.83
C ALA A 65 10.11 -8.18 -13.73
N ASP A 66 10.34 -7.49 -14.86
CA ASP A 66 11.20 -6.31 -14.97
C ASP A 66 10.41 -5.00 -15.24
N ASP A 67 9.09 -5.06 -15.36
CA ASP A 67 8.27 -3.93 -15.84
C ASP A 67 7.51 -3.17 -14.74
N SER A 68 8.03 -3.25 -13.51
CA SER A 68 7.42 -2.56 -12.37
C SER A 68 7.44 -1.03 -12.54
N SER A 69 8.36 -0.47 -13.33
CA SER A 69 8.50 0.97 -13.56
C SER A 69 7.48 1.53 -14.56
N GLU A 70 7.23 0.87 -15.70
CA GLU A 70 6.27 1.40 -16.69
C GLU A 70 4.84 1.24 -16.18
N LEU A 71 4.53 0.15 -15.49
CA LEU A 71 3.25 -0.02 -14.80
C LEU A 71 3.03 1.08 -13.75
N GLN A 72 4.04 1.41 -12.95
CA GLN A 72 3.98 2.51 -11.98
C GLN A 72 3.75 3.86 -12.65
N GLU A 73 4.45 4.16 -13.75
CA GLU A 73 4.26 5.41 -14.49
C GLU A 73 2.87 5.51 -15.12
N ASN A 74 2.36 4.42 -15.70
CA ASN A 74 1.06 4.38 -16.35
C ASN A 74 -0.07 4.59 -15.34
N ILE A 75 0.00 3.96 -14.16
CA ILE A 75 -0.96 4.17 -13.09
C ILE A 75 -0.91 5.62 -12.60
N GLN A 76 0.30 6.15 -12.33
CA GLN A 76 0.47 7.54 -11.86
C GLN A 76 -0.11 8.58 -12.82
N ARG A 77 -0.04 8.34 -14.13
CA ARG A 77 -0.57 9.23 -15.18
C ARG A 77 -2.10 9.21 -15.28
N GLN A 78 -2.74 8.11 -14.91
CA GLN A 78 -4.19 7.97 -15.01
C GLN A 78 -4.94 8.40 -13.73
N VAL A 79 -4.23 8.69 -12.62
CA VAL A 79 -4.84 9.26 -11.40
C VAL A 79 -5.30 10.70 -11.65
N VAL A 80 -6.58 10.85 -11.98
CA VAL A 80 -7.27 12.14 -12.09
C VAL A 80 -7.34 12.78 -10.70
N GLU A 81 -6.71 13.95 -10.54
CA GLU A 81 -6.60 14.78 -9.33
C GLU A 81 -6.76 14.02 -7.99
N PRO A 82 -5.66 13.56 -7.36
CA PRO A 82 -5.77 12.76 -6.15
C PRO A 82 -6.43 13.60 -5.05
N LYS A 83 -7.63 13.20 -4.63
CA LYS A 83 -8.16 13.56 -3.32
C LYS A 83 -7.08 13.15 -2.33
N ARG A 84 -6.38 14.13 -1.73
CA ARG A 84 -5.24 13.87 -0.82
C ARG A 84 -5.71 13.00 0.36
N MET A 85 -5.51 11.71 0.23
CA MET A 85 -5.69 10.70 1.27
C MET A 85 -4.29 10.28 1.68
N ASN A 86 -4.00 10.31 2.98
CA ASN A 86 -2.75 9.78 3.48
C ASN A 86 -2.82 8.25 3.42
N MET A 87 -1.75 7.61 2.97
CA MET A 87 -1.65 6.15 2.95
C MET A 87 -1.61 5.61 4.39
N CYS A 88 -2.47 4.64 4.69
CA CYS A 88 -2.53 3.97 5.99
C CYS A 88 -1.45 2.88 6.12
N LEU A 89 -0.19 3.26 5.87
CA LEU A 89 0.98 2.42 6.06
C LEU A 89 1.97 3.14 6.98
N HIS A 90 2.32 2.50 8.10
CA HIS A 90 3.21 3.07 9.12
C HIS A 90 4.28 2.06 9.52
N ALA A 91 5.53 2.52 9.55
CA ALA A 91 6.63 1.73 10.11
C ALA A 91 6.57 1.82 11.64
N PHE A 92 5.84 0.89 12.25
CA PHE A 92 5.56 0.93 13.70
C PHE A 92 6.79 0.62 14.56
N SER A 93 7.57 -0.39 14.18
CA SER A 93 8.75 -0.82 14.94
C SER A 93 9.91 -1.19 14.03
N LEU A 94 11.12 -1.04 14.55
CA LEU A 94 12.35 -1.52 13.94
C LEU A 94 13.17 -2.22 15.02
N GLU A 95 13.61 -3.44 14.73
CA GLU A 95 14.48 -4.21 15.61
C GLU A 95 15.68 -4.72 14.83
N LEU A 96 16.86 -4.61 15.42
CA LEU A 96 18.10 -5.16 14.89
C LEU A 96 19.10 -5.39 16.01
N GLN A 97 20.11 -6.21 15.71
CA GLN A 97 21.26 -6.38 16.58
C GLN A 97 22.24 -5.23 16.36
N HIS A 98 22.63 -4.54 17.43
CA HIS A 98 23.55 -3.41 17.34
C HIS A 98 24.93 -3.87 16.83
N PRO A 99 25.49 -3.25 15.78
CA PRO A 99 26.65 -3.78 15.08
C PRO A 99 27.96 -3.72 15.88
N HIS A 100 27.99 -2.96 16.98
CA HIS A 100 29.18 -2.86 17.84
C HIS A 100 29.02 -3.55 19.21
N THR A 101 27.81 -3.54 19.78
CA THR A 101 27.57 -4.07 21.14
C THR A 101 26.92 -5.44 21.12
N GLU A 102 26.46 -5.92 19.97
CA GLU A 102 25.73 -7.19 19.78
C GLU A 102 24.41 -7.30 20.57
N GLU A 103 24.01 -6.24 21.26
CA GLU A 103 22.74 -6.17 21.99
C GLU A 103 21.58 -5.97 21.01
N SER A 104 20.43 -6.61 21.28
CA SER A 104 19.21 -6.32 20.52
C SER A 104 18.67 -4.96 20.91
N ILE A 105 18.40 -4.12 19.91
CA ILE A 105 17.77 -2.82 20.10
C ILE A 105 16.47 -2.78 19.29
N ARG A 106 15.41 -2.31 19.94
CA ARG A 106 14.10 -2.09 19.35
C ARG A 106 13.68 -0.63 19.55
N TRP A 107 13.18 -0.03 18.48
CA TRP A 107 12.52 1.26 18.50
C TRP A 107 11.05 1.11 18.08
N THR A 108 10.19 1.95 18.64
CA THR A 108 8.78 2.06 18.26
C THR A 108 8.43 3.51 17.94
N ALA A 109 7.51 3.71 17.00
CA ALA A 109 7.05 5.02 16.56
C ALA A 109 5.58 5.22 16.94
N GLU A 110 5.34 5.66 18.18
CA GLU A 110 4.02 6.00 18.70
C GLU A 110 3.78 7.52 18.75
N PRO A 111 2.53 7.99 18.55
CA PRO A 111 1.33 7.23 18.22
C PRO A 111 1.23 6.88 16.72
N VAL A 112 0.43 5.87 16.37
CA VAL A 112 0.10 5.56 14.97
C VAL A 112 -0.74 6.73 14.40
N PRO A 113 -0.36 7.32 13.24
CA PRO A 113 -0.90 8.61 12.80
C PRO A 113 -2.28 8.57 12.13
N PHE A 114 -2.99 7.42 12.18
CA PHE A 114 -4.29 7.20 11.54
C PHE A 114 -5.21 6.31 12.37
#